data_AF-A0A1B6KMJ3-F1
#
_entry.id   AF-A0A1B6KMJ3-F1
#
_cell.length_a   1.000
_cell.length_b   1.000
_cell.length_c   1.000
_cell.angle_alpha   90.00
_cell.angle_beta   90.00
_cell.angle_gamma   90.00
#
_symmetry.space_group_name_H-M   'P 1'
#
loop_
_entity.id
_entity.type
_entity.pdbx_description
1 polymer ?
#
loop_
_entity_poly.entity_id
_entity_poly.type
_entity_poly.pdbx_seq_one_letter_code
_entity_poly.pdbx_strand_id
1 'polypeptide(L)'
;FHHIQVLRSLQRTAVDANVVAQADRLLLETDAPWCDIRPSHAGARHITTNLPAVKKEKWSPTCLVKSRNEPANIVQVLEVVAAARQENPETLAAIILSNTYDLFFPNSKK
;
A
#
# COMPACT_ATOMS: atom_id res chain seq x y z
N PHE A 1 22.45 4.16 1.11
CA PHE A 1 21.44 3.60 2.02
C PHE A 1 20.60 4.64 2.77
N HIS A 2 20.73 5.95 2.52
CA HIS A 2 20.18 6.95 3.45
C HIS A 2 18.74 7.42 3.23
N HIS A 3 18.01 7.10 2.15
CA HIS A 3 16.67 7.69 1.93
C HIS A 3 15.69 6.83 1.12
N ILE A 4 15.59 5.51 1.37
CA ILE A 4 14.49 4.71 0.79
C ILE A 4 13.36 4.69 1.80
N GLN A 5 12.17 5.11 1.37
CA GLN A 5 10.99 5.18 2.24
C GLN A 5 10.05 4.04 1.89
N VAL A 6 9.93 3.09 2.82
CA VAL A 6 8.95 2.01 2.73
C VAL A 6 7.70 2.47 3.46
N LEU A 7 6.63 2.74 2.73
CA LEU A 7 5.34 3.07 3.34
C LEU A 7 4.59 1.77 3.65
N ARG A 8 4.52 1.46 4.95
CA ARG A 8 3.54 0.53 5.51
C ARG A 8 2.17 1.18 5.48
N SER A 9 1.09 0.38 5.44
CA SER A 9 -0.28 0.87 5.59
C SER A 9 -0.30 1.93 6.70
N LEU A 10 -0.64 3.17 6.35
CA LEU A 10 -0.47 4.33 7.20
C LEU A 10 -1.60 4.34 8.25
N GLN A 11 -1.39 3.62 9.36
CA GLN A 11 -2.44 3.38 10.34
C GLN A 11 -2.75 4.56 11.28
N ARG A 12 -1.95 5.65 11.33
CA ARG A 12 -2.05 6.55 12.50
C ARG A 12 -2.00 8.06 12.30
N THR A 13 -1.59 8.63 11.19
CA THR A 13 -1.62 10.09 11.03
C THR A 13 -1.85 10.44 9.58
N ALA A 14 -2.47 11.59 9.33
CA ALA A 14 -2.52 12.23 8.02
C ALA A 14 -1.20 11.96 7.30
N VAL A 15 -1.27 11.41 6.08
CA VAL A 15 -0.07 11.18 5.27
C VAL A 15 0.60 12.55 5.17
N ASP A 16 1.66 12.76 5.94
CA ASP A 16 2.40 13.99 5.87
C ASP A 16 3.08 13.94 4.51
N ALA A 17 2.64 14.84 3.62
CA ALA A 17 3.19 14.93 2.27
C ALA A 17 4.73 15.04 2.28
N ASN A 18 5.31 15.53 3.39
CA ASN A 18 6.76 15.59 3.60
C ASN A 18 7.43 14.20 3.76
N VAL A 19 6.72 13.18 4.25
CA VAL A 19 7.22 11.79 4.37
C VAL A 19 7.16 11.06 3.01
N VAL A 20 6.50 11.63 2.01
CA VAL A 20 6.36 11.01 0.69
C VAL A 20 7.11 11.80 -0.38
N ALA A 21 7.96 12.76 -0.03
CA ALA A 21 8.41 13.84 -0.92
C ALA A 21 8.97 13.42 -2.30
N GLN A 22 9.52 12.21 -2.46
CA GLN A 22 10.18 11.74 -3.68
C GLN A 22 9.63 10.38 -4.15
N ALA A 23 8.86 10.39 -5.25
CA ALA A 23 8.24 9.18 -5.80
C ALA A 23 9.28 8.14 -6.25
N ASP A 24 10.45 8.56 -6.73
CA ASP A 24 11.59 7.72 -7.16
C ASP A 24 12.31 7.01 -5.99
N ARG A 25 11.93 7.31 -4.74
CA ARG A 25 12.48 6.67 -3.53
C ARG A 25 11.43 5.93 -2.71
N LEU A 26 10.23 5.84 -3.26
CA LEU A 26 9.08 5.28 -2.59
C LEU A 26 8.94 3.79 -2.91
N LEU A 27 8.68 3.00 -1.87
CA LEU A 27 8.27 1.61 -1.93
C LEU A 27 6.98 1.42 -1.15
N LEU A 28 6.14 0.46 -1.58
CA LEU A 28 4.91 0.09 -0.87
C LEU A 28 5.03 -1.31 -0.30
N GLU A 29 4.51 -1.49 0.90
CA GLU A 29 4.30 -2.81 1.48
C GLU A 29 3.00 -2.84 2.30
N THR A 30 2.41 -4.03 2.44
CA THR A 30 1.23 -4.22 3.30
C THR A 30 1.58 -4.56 4.74
N ASP A 31 2.77 -5.13 4.99
CA ASP A 31 3.17 -5.72 6.27
C ASP A 31 2.17 -6.78 6.78
N ALA A 32 1.51 -7.48 5.85
CA ALA A 32 0.57 -8.55 6.15
C ALA A 32 1.21 -9.64 7.05
N PRO A 33 0.50 -10.17 8.06
CA PRO A 33 -0.94 -10.04 8.31
C PRO A 33 -1.37 -8.80 9.11
N TRP A 34 -0.41 -7.90 9.41
CA TRP A 34 -0.61 -6.70 10.20
C TRP A 34 -1.01 -5.52 9.31
N CYS A 35 -1.12 -4.33 9.91
CA CYS A 35 -1.29 -3.11 9.12
C CYS A 35 -2.54 -3.14 8.21
N ASP A 36 -3.67 -3.62 8.71
CA ASP A 36 -4.95 -3.52 8.00
C ASP A 36 -5.45 -2.06 8.03
N ILE A 37 -5.97 -1.54 6.90
CA ILE A 37 -6.55 -0.19 6.85
C ILE A 37 -8.00 -0.26 7.33
N ARG A 38 -8.26 0.23 8.54
CA ARG A 38 -9.56 0.16 9.20
C ARG A 38 -10.43 1.37 8.84
N PRO A 39 -11.76 1.26 8.88
CA PRO A 39 -12.67 2.38 8.62
C PRO A 39 -12.44 3.63 9.49
N SER A 40 -11.83 3.47 10.67
CA SER A 40 -11.49 4.58 11.57
C SER A 40 -10.18 5.31 11.20
N HIS A 41 -9.42 4.82 10.22
CA HIS A 41 -8.18 5.45 9.77
C HIS A 41 -8.45 6.58 8.77
N ALA A 42 -7.64 7.64 8.83
CA ALA A 42 -7.79 8.80 7.93
C ALA A 42 -7.67 8.42 6.44
N GLY A 43 -6.86 7.41 6.10
CA GLY A 43 -6.70 6.90 4.74
C GLY A 43 -7.93 6.16 4.19
N ALA A 44 -8.79 5.61 5.06
CA ALA A 44 -9.88 4.72 4.62
C ALA A 44 -10.87 5.38 3.65
N ARG A 45 -11.05 6.71 3.76
CA ARG A 45 -11.92 7.49 2.86
C ARG A 45 -11.43 7.57 1.42
N HIS A 46 -10.16 7.24 1.16
CA HIS A 46 -9.55 7.28 -0.16
C HIS A 46 -9.54 5.92 -0.84
N ILE A 47 -9.91 4.85 -0.12
CA ILE A 47 -9.96 3.50 -0.67
C ILE A 47 -11.21 3.36 -1.54
N THR A 48 -11.00 2.89 -2.78
CA THR A 48 -12.10 2.57 -3.70
C THR A 48 -12.20 1.07 -3.95
N THR A 49 -11.09 0.35 -3.83
CA THR A 49 -11.02 -1.08 -4.06
C THR A 49 -11.55 -1.85 -2.86
N ASN A 50 -12.62 -2.63 -3.08
CA ASN A 50 -13.23 -3.47 -2.06
C ASN A 50 -12.99 -4.95 -2.37
N LEU A 51 -12.22 -5.61 -1.51
CA LEU A 51 -12.00 -7.05 -1.55
C LEU A 51 -12.91 -7.72 -0.49
N PRO A 52 -13.78 -8.68 -0.88
CA PRO A 52 -14.72 -9.29 0.05
C PRO A 52 -14.01 -9.90 1.27
N ALA A 53 -14.33 -9.41 2.48
CA ALA A 53 -13.75 -9.89 3.72
C ALA A 53 -14.83 -10.36 4.72
N VAL A 54 -14.68 -11.58 5.24
CA VAL A 54 -15.62 -12.21 6.17
C VAL A 54 -14.98 -12.50 7.52
N LYS A 55 -15.79 -12.79 8.54
CA LYS A 55 -15.25 -13.27 9.82
C LYS A 55 -14.57 -14.62 9.60
N LYS A 56 -13.55 -14.93 10.41
CA LYS A 56 -12.74 -16.15 10.30
C LYS A 56 -13.58 -17.43 10.19
N GLU A 57 -14.70 -17.50 10.91
CA GLU A 57 -15.59 -18.68 10.96
C GLU A 57 -16.36 -18.90 9.65
N LYS A 58 -16.43 -17.89 8.78
CA LYS A 58 -17.18 -17.92 7.50
C LYS A 58 -16.25 -17.92 6.29
N TRP A 59 -14.95 -18.15 6.48
CA TRP A 59 -13.96 -18.06 5.41
C TRP A 59 -14.26 -19.02 4.25
N SER A 60 -14.02 -18.53 3.03
CA SER A 60 -14.01 -19.31 1.80
C SER A 60 -12.79 -18.90 0.95
N PRO A 61 -12.33 -19.73 0.00
CA PRO A 61 -11.22 -19.40 -0.90
C PRO A 61 -11.43 -18.13 -1.75
N THR A 62 -12.67 -17.63 -1.83
CA THR A 62 -13.05 -16.44 -2.61
C THR A 62 -13.11 -15.17 -1.76
N CYS A 63 -12.82 -15.23 -0.46
CA CYS A 63 -12.86 -14.07 0.42
C CYS A 63 -11.68 -14.00 1.39
N LEU A 64 -11.36 -12.77 1.78
CA LEU A 64 -10.36 -12.45 2.78
C LEU A 64 -10.91 -12.67 4.20
N VAL A 65 -10.02 -12.73 5.19
CA VAL A 65 -10.41 -12.77 6.61
C VAL A 65 -10.33 -11.37 7.21
N LYS A 66 -11.42 -10.89 7.82
CA LYS A 66 -11.45 -9.61 8.54
C LYS A 66 -10.34 -9.56 9.60
N SER A 67 -9.65 -8.43 9.68
CA SER A 67 -8.53 -8.20 10.62
C SER A 67 -7.29 -9.05 10.37
N ARG A 68 -7.19 -9.71 9.22
CA ARG A 68 -5.95 -10.35 8.72
C ARG A 68 -5.63 -9.73 7.38
N ASN A 69 -4.71 -8.77 7.37
CA ASN A 69 -4.30 -8.11 6.14
C ASN A 69 -3.64 -9.13 5.18
N GLU A 70 -3.69 -8.87 3.88
CA GLU A 70 -3.11 -9.74 2.86
C GLU A 70 -2.30 -8.93 1.84
N PRO A 71 -1.30 -9.53 1.15
CA PRO A 71 -0.56 -8.84 0.09
C PRO A 71 -1.45 -8.25 -1.01
N ALA A 72 -2.60 -8.86 -1.28
CA ALA A 72 -3.60 -8.36 -2.23
C ALA A 72 -4.13 -6.96 -1.87
N ASN A 73 -4.09 -6.56 -0.59
CA ASN A 73 -4.50 -5.24 -0.13
C ASN A 73 -3.48 -4.13 -0.46
N ILE A 74 -2.36 -4.42 -1.12
CA ILE A 74 -1.37 -3.40 -1.52
C ILE A 74 -1.98 -2.29 -2.38
N VAL A 75 -3.02 -2.63 -3.16
CA VAL A 75 -3.81 -1.66 -3.93
C VAL A 75 -4.44 -0.58 -3.05
N GLN A 76 -4.89 -0.93 -1.84
CA GLN A 76 -5.47 0.04 -0.91
C GLN A 76 -4.40 0.98 -0.35
N VAL A 77 -3.17 0.48 -0.13
CA VAL A 77 -2.04 1.33 0.27
C VAL A 77 -1.72 2.32 -0.85
N LEU A 78 -1.68 1.86 -2.10
CA LEU A 78 -1.47 2.71 -3.28
C LEU A 78 -2.55 3.81 -3.38
N GLU A 79 -3.82 3.47 -3.23
CA GLU A 79 -4.94 4.43 -3.28
C GLU A 79 -4.78 5.54 -2.23
N VAL A 80 -4.43 5.17 -0.99
CA VAL A 80 -4.20 6.14 0.09
C VAL A 80 -3.01 7.05 -0.21
N VAL A 81 -1.90 6.48 -0.70
CA VAL A 81 -0.68 7.25 -1.00
C VAL A 81 -0.90 8.17 -2.21
N ALA A 82 -1.53 7.66 -3.28
CA ALA A 82 -1.85 8.46 -4.46
C ALA A 82 -2.77 9.64 -4.11
N ALA A 83 -3.81 9.40 -3.30
CA ALA A 83 -4.71 10.46 -2.84
C ALA A 83 -4.01 11.51 -1.98
N ALA A 84 -3.10 11.11 -1.09
CA ALA A 84 -2.30 12.03 -0.30
C ALA A 84 -1.38 12.91 -1.14
N ARG A 85 -0.84 12.35 -2.23
CA ARG A 85 0.06 13.04 -3.16
C ARG A 85 -0.65 13.83 -4.24
N GLN A 86 -1.96 13.62 -4.41
CA GLN A 86 -2.74 14.15 -5.54
C GLN A 86 -2.15 13.72 -6.91
N GLU A 87 -1.64 12.48 -6.98
CA GLU A 87 -1.04 11.91 -8.19
C GLU A 87 -1.93 10.80 -8.77
N ASN A 88 -1.77 10.53 -10.05
CA ASN A 88 -2.44 9.41 -10.70
C ASN A 88 -1.89 8.07 -10.15
N PRO A 89 -2.75 7.15 -9.66
CA PRO A 89 -2.31 5.92 -9.01
C PRO A 89 -1.59 4.95 -9.96
N GLU A 90 -1.95 4.91 -11.25
CA GLU A 90 -1.29 4.04 -12.24
C GLU A 90 0.13 4.51 -12.52
N THR A 91 0.32 5.82 -12.70
CA THR A 91 1.65 6.41 -12.91
C THR A 91 2.53 6.20 -11.68
N LEU A 92 1.97 6.43 -10.49
CA LEU A 92 2.68 6.23 -9.23
C LEU A 92 3.05 4.75 -9.00
N ALA A 93 2.14 3.82 -9.33
CA ALA A 93 2.41 2.38 -9.26
C ALA A 93 3.57 1.97 -10.17
N ALA A 94 3.63 2.51 -11.40
CA ALA A 94 4.71 2.22 -12.33
C ALA A 94 6.07 2.68 -11.79
N ILE A 95 6.13 3.89 -11.20
CA ILE A 95 7.34 4.42 -10.57
C ILE A 95 7.76 3.52 -9.40
N ILE A 96 6.85 3.23 -8.48
CA ILE A 96 7.12 2.40 -7.29
C ILE A 96 7.57 1.00 -7.68
N LEU A 97 6.94 0.41 -8.70
CA LEU A 97 7.33 -0.90 -9.22
C LEU A 97 8.75 -0.84 -9.79
N SER A 98 9.08 0.18 -10.58
CA SER A 98 10.45 0.36 -11.07
C SER A 98 11.45 0.51 -9.92
N ASN A 99 11.16 1.32 -8.91
CA ASN A 99 12.03 1.48 -7.74
C ASN A 99 12.26 0.13 -7.03
N THR A 100 11.21 -0.69 -6.93
CA THR A 100 11.26 -2.01 -6.31
C THR A 100 12.17 -2.95 -7.09
N TYR A 101 12.06 -2.97 -8.42
CA TYR A 101 12.95 -3.74 -9.28
C TYR A 101 14.40 -3.26 -9.18
N ASP A 102 14.63 -1.96 -9.20
CA ASP A 102 15.98 -1.38 -9.17
C ASP A 102 16.69 -1.72 -7.85
N LEU A 103 15.96 -1.70 -6.74
CA LEU A 103 16.52 -1.98 -5.42
C LEU A 103 16.71 -3.48 -5.16
N PHE A 104 15.67 -4.28 -5.37
CA PHE A 104 15.67 -5.68 -4.95
C PHE A 104 16.08 -6.66 -6.06
N PHE A 105 16.01 -6.23 -7.32
CA PHE A 105 16.26 -7.07 -8.49
C PHE A 105 17.15 -6.39 -9.56
N PRO A 106 18.32 -5.82 -9.19
CA PRO A 106 19.12 -4.99 -10.11
C PRO A 106 19.61 -5.73 -11.37
N ASN A 107 19.69 -7.06 -11.33
CA ASN A 107 20.16 -7.90 -12.45
C ASN A 107 19.04 -8.41 -13.37
N SER A 108 17.77 -8.07 -13.12
CA SER A 108 16.65 -8.52 -13.95
C SER A 108 16.34 -7.58 -15.12
N LYS A 109 16.95 -6.40 -15.18
CA LYS A 109 16.91 -5.53 -16.36
C LYS A 109 17.85 -6.10 -17.42
N LYS A 110 17.30 -6.90 -18.34
CA LYS A 110 17.99 -7.27 -19.59
C LYS A 110 17.76 -6.21 -20.66
#